data_AF-A0A9E0ULD6-F1
#
_entry.id   AF-A0A9E0ULD6-F1
#
_cell.length_a   1.000
_cell.length_b   1.000
_cell.length_c   1.000
_cell.angle_alpha   90.00
_cell.angle_beta   90.00
_cell.angle_gamma   90.00
#
_symmetry.space_group_name_H-M   'P 1'
#
loop_
_entity.id
_entity.type
_entity.pdbx_description
1 polymer ?
#
loop_
_entity_poly.entity_id
_entity_poly.type
_entity_poly.pdbx_seq_one_letter_code
_entity_poly.pdbx_strand_id
1 'polypeptide(L)'
;MKNAKELILEHTFILMLERGLDGVSVSGLQEATGLSRGLLYRYYKSKDELILEVCKRYFFERYFTFDVNLNEISLGDFINLAEKSARHLFKSLENISGKKINILRYNMLYADVLDRLPQFKDYAASEIKKMRIVLKNAISRGEIKDLPVDFLENVLLDILGRVACLSSGNNPKISDIFKDSKRFYKLIKKG
;
A
#
# COMPACT_ATOMS: atom_id res chain seq x y z
N MET A 1 -21.95 -10.46 10.89
CA MET A 1 -20.78 -10.86 11.69
C MET A 1 -19.52 -10.64 10.86
N LYS A 2 -18.52 -9.92 11.36
CA LYS A 2 -17.20 -9.87 10.69
C LYS A 2 -16.60 -11.29 10.68
N ASN A 3 -16.03 -11.69 9.54
CA ASN A 3 -15.30 -12.95 9.41
C ASN A 3 -14.07 -12.91 10.33
N ALA A 4 -13.86 -13.93 11.16
CA ALA A 4 -12.70 -14.00 12.06
C ALA A 4 -11.36 -13.86 11.30
N LYS A 5 -11.27 -14.35 10.06
CA LYS A 5 -10.10 -14.16 9.21
C LYS A 5 -9.81 -12.67 8.95
N GLU A 6 -10.84 -11.89 8.61
CA GLU A 6 -10.69 -10.45 8.35
C GLU A 6 -10.35 -9.70 9.63
N LEU A 7 -10.98 -10.06 10.76
CA LEU A 7 -10.69 -9.46 12.06
C LEU A 7 -9.21 -9.62 12.44
N ILE A 8 -8.65 -10.82 12.23
CA ILE A 8 -7.23 -11.10 12.48
C ILE A 8 -6.35 -10.22 11.59
N LEU A 9 -6.63 -10.14 10.29
CA LEU A 9 -5.84 -9.32 9.35
C LEU A 9 -5.86 -7.83 9.74
N GLU A 10 -7.05 -7.29 10.02
CA GLU A 10 -7.25 -5.90 10.45
C GLU A 10 -6.43 -5.56 11.70
N HIS A 11 -6.60 -6.33 12.78
CA HIS A 11 -5.94 -6.03 14.05
C HIS A 11 -4.44 -6.29 14.00
N THR A 12 -3.99 -7.27 13.21
CA THR A 12 -2.55 -7.49 12.98
C THR A 12 -1.93 -6.27 12.32
N PHE A 13 -2.55 -5.73 11.27
CA PHE A 13 -2.00 -4.56 10.59
C PHE A 13 -1.98 -3.31 11.47
N ILE A 14 -3.04 -3.10 12.27
CA ILE A 14 -3.05 -1.99 13.26
C ILE A 14 -1.91 -2.15 14.27
N LEU A 15 -1.69 -3.35 14.82
CA LEU A 15 -0.55 -3.60 15.72
C LEU A 15 0.79 -3.34 15.04
N MET A 16 0.95 -3.71 13.78
CA MET A 16 2.17 -3.40 13.01
C MET A 16 2.39 -1.90 12.84
N LEU A 17 1.33 -1.12 12.56
CA LEU A 17 1.42 0.35 12.46
C LEU A 17 1.77 1.02 13.80
N GLU A 18 1.33 0.43 14.91
CA GLU A 18 1.58 0.96 16.25
C GLU A 18 2.96 0.60 16.79
N ARG A 19 3.39 -0.66 16.57
CA ARG A 19 4.51 -1.29 17.27
C ARG A 19 5.62 -1.81 16.34
N GLY A 20 5.48 -1.65 15.03
CA GLY A 20 6.41 -2.21 14.05
C GLY A 20 6.27 -3.73 13.88
N LEU A 21 7.13 -4.31 13.05
CA LEU A 21 7.09 -5.74 12.73
C LEU A 21 7.36 -6.63 13.95
N ASP A 22 8.36 -6.26 14.77
CA ASP A 22 8.75 -7.02 15.97
C ASP A 22 7.72 -6.92 17.10
N GLY A 23 6.91 -5.86 17.10
CA GLY A 23 5.88 -5.61 18.10
C GLY A 23 4.65 -6.53 17.98
N VAL A 24 4.58 -7.38 16.96
CA VAL A 24 3.50 -8.35 16.78
C VAL A 24 3.81 -9.65 17.51
N SER A 25 3.01 -9.94 18.53
CA SER A 25 3.02 -11.19 19.30
C SER A 25 1.66 -11.88 19.27
N VAL A 26 1.65 -13.20 19.48
CA VAL A 26 0.39 -13.97 19.58
C VAL A 26 -0.47 -13.47 20.74
N SER A 27 0.13 -13.16 21.90
CA SER A 27 -0.59 -12.58 23.02
C SER A 27 -1.22 -11.23 22.68
N GLY A 28 -0.47 -10.34 22.02
CA GLY A 28 -0.98 -9.04 21.57
C GLY A 28 -2.13 -9.18 20.58
N LEU A 29 -2.09 -10.19 19.71
CA LEU A 29 -3.21 -10.51 18.81
C LEU A 29 -4.44 -11.04 19.55
N GLN A 30 -4.25 -11.90 20.55
CA GLN A 30 -5.36 -12.39 21.37
C GLN A 30 -6.02 -11.25 22.16
N GLU A 31 -5.22 -10.35 22.74
CA GLU A 31 -5.71 -9.14 23.42
C GLU A 31 -6.47 -8.23 22.47
N ALA A 32 -5.94 -7.97 21.28
CA ALA A 32 -6.56 -7.08 20.30
C ALA A 32 -7.83 -7.64 19.67
N THR A 33 -7.91 -8.96 19.47
CA THR A 33 -9.03 -9.61 18.74
C THR A 33 -10.03 -10.33 19.64
N GLY A 34 -9.68 -10.61 20.90
CA GLY A 34 -10.44 -11.47 21.80
C GLY A 34 -10.45 -12.96 21.40
N LEU A 35 -9.70 -13.36 20.36
CA LEU A 35 -9.68 -14.73 19.88
C LEU A 35 -8.73 -15.62 20.68
N SER A 36 -9.07 -16.92 20.76
CA SER A 36 -8.16 -17.90 21.34
C SER A 36 -6.97 -18.17 20.42
N ARG A 37 -5.83 -18.55 21.01
CA ARG A 37 -4.66 -19.00 20.27
C ARG A 37 -5.01 -20.08 19.23
N GLY A 38 -5.80 -21.08 19.61
CA GLY A 38 -6.21 -22.16 18.72
C GLY A 38 -7.00 -21.67 17.50
N LEU A 39 -7.84 -20.64 17.65
CA LEU A 39 -8.58 -20.07 16.53
C LEU A 39 -7.68 -19.27 15.58
N LEU A 40 -6.66 -18.57 16.10
CA LEU A 40 -5.64 -17.92 15.26
C LEU A 40 -4.90 -18.96 14.39
N TYR A 41 -4.41 -20.04 15.00
CA TYR A 41 -3.67 -21.10 14.30
C TYR A 41 -4.51 -21.94 13.34
N ARG A 42 -5.85 -21.89 13.48
CA ARG A 42 -6.77 -22.49 12.49
C ARG A 42 -6.74 -21.73 11.15
N TYR A 43 -6.49 -20.43 11.17
CA TYR A 43 -6.47 -19.60 9.95
C TYR A 43 -5.06 -19.43 9.35
N TYR A 44 -4.02 -19.39 10.19
CA TYR A 44 -2.65 -19.17 9.76
C TYR A 44 -1.71 -20.13 10.49
N LYS A 45 -0.87 -20.86 9.76
CA LYS A 45 0.01 -21.89 10.33
C LYS A 45 1.14 -21.30 11.15
N SER A 46 1.56 -20.08 10.83
CA SER A 46 2.61 -19.35 11.56
C SER A 46 2.34 -17.85 11.61
N LYS A 47 3.07 -17.16 12.51
CA LYS A 47 3.07 -15.70 12.57
C LYS A 47 3.59 -15.11 11.25
N ASP A 48 4.61 -15.71 10.65
CA ASP A 48 5.22 -15.21 9.42
C ASP A 48 4.27 -15.31 8.23
N GLU A 49 3.49 -16.39 8.13
CA GLU A 49 2.42 -16.54 7.13
C GLU A 49 1.36 -15.45 7.30
N LEU A 50 0.89 -15.22 8.54
CA LEU A 50 -0.06 -14.15 8.84
C LEU A 50 0.49 -12.78 8.45
N ILE A 51 1.73 -12.47 8.83
CA ILE A 51 2.37 -11.19 8.52
C ILE A 51 2.49 -11.00 7.01
N LEU A 52 2.92 -12.02 6.27
CA LEU A 52 3.03 -11.94 4.82
C LEU A 52 1.66 -11.63 4.17
N GLU A 53 0.62 -12.36 4.56
CA GLU A 53 -0.75 -12.15 4.05
C GLU A 53 -1.28 -10.75 4.40
N VAL A 54 -1.04 -10.28 5.62
CA VAL A 54 -1.37 -8.91 6.04
C VAL A 54 -0.65 -7.88 5.18
N CYS A 55 0.64 -8.07 4.91
CA CYS A 55 1.41 -7.13 4.09
C CYS A 55 0.88 -7.08 2.65
N LYS A 56 0.64 -8.22 2.00
CA LYS A 56 0.03 -8.28 0.65
C LYS A 56 -1.29 -7.54 0.62
N ARG A 57 -2.15 -7.83 1.61
CA ARG A 57 -3.49 -7.27 1.73
C ARG A 57 -3.47 -5.74 1.83
N TYR A 58 -2.68 -5.19 2.74
CA TYR A 58 -2.74 -3.78 3.11
C TYR A 58 -1.80 -2.86 2.32
N PHE A 59 -0.76 -3.40 1.68
CA PHE A 59 0.11 -2.62 0.79
C PHE A 59 -0.31 -2.69 -0.69
N PHE A 60 -1.01 -3.75 -1.13
CA PHE A 60 -1.33 -3.92 -2.54
C PHE A 60 -2.78 -4.33 -2.84
N GLU A 61 -3.28 -5.43 -2.27
CA GLU A 61 -4.59 -5.97 -2.70
C GLU A 61 -5.76 -5.01 -2.44
N ARG A 62 -5.70 -4.25 -1.34
CA ARG A 62 -6.70 -3.20 -1.05
C ARG A 62 -6.53 -1.93 -1.91
N TYR A 63 -5.41 -1.79 -2.63
CA TYR A 63 -5.22 -0.76 -3.65
C TYR A 63 -5.78 -1.17 -5.01
N PHE A 64 -5.68 -2.45 -5.36
CA PHE A 64 -6.03 -3.02 -6.66
C PHE A 64 -7.27 -3.92 -6.59
N THR A 65 -8.31 -3.51 -5.87
CA THR A 65 -9.56 -4.28 -5.71
C THR A 65 -10.43 -4.34 -6.96
N PHE A 66 -10.05 -3.62 -8.02
CA PHE A 66 -10.86 -3.46 -9.23
C PHE A 66 -10.27 -4.30 -10.35
N ASP A 67 -11.14 -5.01 -11.07
CA ASP A 67 -10.79 -5.67 -12.32
C ASP A 67 -10.53 -4.57 -13.36
N VAL A 68 -9.26 -4.18 -13.48
CA VAL A 68 -8.82 -3.08 -14.33
C VAL A 68 -8.04 -3.67 -15.46
N ASN A 69 -8.46 -3.38 -16.68
CA ASN A 69 -7.67 -3.68 -17.85
C ASN A 69 -6.45 -2.74 -17.90
N LEU A 70 -5.32 -3.21 -17.39
CA LEU A 70 -4.05 -2.48 -17.38
C LEU A 70 -3.58 -2.10 -18.80
N ASN A 71 -4.08 -2.79 -19.83
CA ASN A 71 -3.76 -2.49 -21.22
C ASN A 71 -4.55 -1.33 -21.80
N GLU A 72 -5.68 -0.96 -21.18
CA GLU A 72 -6.59 0.08 -21.71
C GLU A 72 -6.63 1.32 -20.82
N ILE A 73 -6.45 1.17 -19.50
CA ILE A 73 -6.49 2.32 -18.57
C ILE A 73 -5.46 3.39 -18.94
N SER A 74 -5.87 4.65 -18.90
CA SER A 74 -4.97 5.80 -19.04
C SER A 74 -4.09 5.94 -17.79
N LEU A 75 -2.91 6.56 -17.91
CA LEU A 75 -2.09 6.85 -16.72
C LEU A 75 -2.83 7.79 -15.76
N GLY A 76 -3.58 8.76 -16.30
CA GLY A 76 -4.41 9.67 -15.50
C GLY A 76 -5.46 8.93 -14.66
N ASP A 77 -6.17 7.99 -15.25
CA ASP A 77 -7.20 7.18 -14.55
C ASP A 77 -6.58 6.21 -13.57
N PHE A 78 -5.42 5.64 -13.88
CA PHE A 78 -4.67 4.80 -12.96
C PHE A 78 -4.28 5.57 -11.69
N ILE A 79 -3.81 6.82 -11.83
CA ILE A 79 -3.51 7.70 -10.68
C ILE A 79 -4.78 8.04 -9.88
N ASN A 80 -5.89 8.33 -10.56
CA ASN A 80 -7.18 8.60 -9.89
C ASN A 80 -7.70 7.38 -9.12
N LEU A 81 -7.54 6.19 -9.69
CA LEU A 81 -7.91 4.94 -9.04
C LEU A 81 -7.06 4.71 -7.79
N ALA A 82 -5.74 4.85 -7.91
CA ALA A 82 -4.82 4.73 -6.78
C ALA A 82 -5.19 5.73 -5.66
N GLU A 83 -5.56 6.96 -6.00
CA GLU A 83 -6.03 7.96 -5.03
C GLU A 83 -7.30 7.49 -4.29
N LYS A 84 -8.29 7.03 -5.04
CA LYS A 84 -9.57 6.55 -4.48
C LYS A 84 -9.32 5.35 -3.55
N SER A 85 -8.50 4.40 -3.98
CA SER A 85 -8.17 3.22 -3.17
C SER A 85 -7.38 3.60 -1.92
N ALA A 86 -6.41 4.51 -2.01
CA ALA A 86 -5.70 5.02 -0.85
C ALA A 86 -6.66 5.67 0.17
N ARG A 87 -7.54 6.57 -0.29
CA ARG A 87 -8.52 7.22 0.58
C ARG A 87 -9.43 6.20 1.27
N HIS A 88 -9.89 5.18 0.54
CA HIS A 88 -10.72 4.12 1.10
C HIS A 88 -9.96 3.27 2.13
N LEU A 89 -8.71 2.89 1.82
CA LEU A 89 -7.85 2.12 2.73
C LEU A 89 -7.65 2.88 4.03
N PHE A 90 -7.14 4.10 3.97
CA PHE A 90 -6.83 4.88 5.17
C PHE A 90 -8.08 5.16 5.99
N LYS A 91 -9.21 5.52 5.36
CA LYS A 91 -10.50 5.66 6.07
C LYS A 91 -10.92 4.36 6.76
N SER A 92 -10.73 3.21 6.13
CA SER A 92 -11.01 1.91 6.75
C SER A 92 -10.12 1.65 7.95
N LEU A 93 -8.82 1.95 7.87
CA LEU A 93 -7.88 1.76 8.98
C LEU A 93 -8.20 2.70 10.15
N GLU A 94 -8.60 3.94 9.86
CA GLU A 94 -9.04 4.90 10.88
C GLU A 94 -10.31 4.41 11.60
N ASN A 95 -11.28 3.86 10.85
CA ASN A 95 -12.48 3.28 11.43
C ASN A 95 -12.19 2.06 12.33
N ILE A 96 -11.19 1.24 11.96
CA ILE A 96 -10.81 0.06 12.75
C ILE A 96 -10.06 0.48 14.03
N SER A 97 -9.09 1.39 13.90
CA SER A 97 -8.24 1.80 15.02
C SER A 97 -8.87 2.86 15.94
N GLY A 98 -9.92 3.54 15.49
CA GLY A 98 -10.52 4.68 16.19
C GLY A 98 -9.64 5.93 16.21
N LYS A 99 -8.55 5.95 15.43
CA LYS A 99 -7.55 7.02 15.42
C LYS A 99 -7.14 7.36 14.00
N LYS A 100 -6.66 8.59 13.80
CA LYS A 100 -6.07 9.01 12.52
C LYS A 100 -4.79 8.22 12.24
N ILE A 101 -4.65 7.68 11.04
CA ILE A 101 -3.44 6.95 10.65
C ILE A 101 -2.35 7.93 10.21
N ASN A 102 -1.14 7.70 10.70
CA ASN A 102 0.06 8.44 10.29
C ASN A 102 0.63 7.80 9.01
N ILE A 103 0.64 8.56 7.91
CA ILE A 103 1.06 8.05 6.59
C ILE A 103 2.56 7.82 6.55
N LEU A 104 3.35 8.67 7.21
CA LEU A 104 4.79 8.47 7.30
C LEU A 104 5.10 7.14 8.01
N ARG A 105 4.41 6.82 9.10
CA ARG A 105 4.54 5.52 9.79
C ARG A 105 4.15 4.36 8.88
N TYR A 106 3.07 4.49 8.12
CA TYR A 106 2.67 3.48 7.14
C TYR A 106 3.76 3.24 6.09
N ASN A 107 4.35 4.31 5.53
CA ASN A 107 5.41 4.22 4.53
C ASN A 107 6.73 3.68 5.12
N MET A 108 7.05 4.00 6.37
CA MET A 108 8.20 3.43 7.08
C MET A 108 8.02 1.94 7.34
N LEU A 109 6.82 1.51 7.77
CA LEU A 109 6.52 0.09 7.94
C LEU A 109 6.65 -0.67 6.61
N TYR A 110 6.17 -0.08 5.51
CA TYR A 110 6.36 -0.66 4.18
C TYR A 110 7.84 -0.88 3.84
N ALA A 111 8.70 0.12 4.09
CA ALA A 111 10.13 0.01 3.85
C ALA A 111 10.79 -1.06 4.75
N ASP A 112 10.44 -1.12 6.04
CA ASP A 112 10.94 -2.14 6.98
C ASP A 112 10.53 -3.55 6.54
N VAL A 113 9.29 -3.73 6.11
CA VAL A 113 8.80 -5.03 5.59
C VAL A 113 9.54 -5.42 4.30
N LEU A 114 9.79 -4.49 3.38
CA LEU A 114 10.54 -4.77 2.15
C LEU A 114 11.98 -5.24 2.41
N ASP A 115 12.62 -4.69 3.45
CA ASP A 115 13.99 -5.05 3.82
C ASP A 115 14.03 -6.43 4.49
N ARG A 116 13.06 -6.72 5.36
CA ARG A 116 13.11 -7.87 6.26
C ARG A 116 12.34 -9.10 5.79
N LEU A 117 11.40 -8.97 4.84
CA LEU A 117 10.60 -10.09 4.32
C LEU A 117 10.87 -10.32 2.82
N PRO A 118 11.81 -11.21 2.46
CA PRO A 118 12.14 -11.50 1.05
C PRO A 118 10.92 -11.92 0.21
N GLN A 119 10.04 -12.76 0.76
CA GLN A 119 8.84 -13.20 0.07
C GLN A 119 7.88 -12.04 -0.25
N PHE A 120 7.81 -11.04 0.63
CA PHE A 120 7.02 -9.84 0.38
C PHE A 120 7.69 -8.93 -0.65
N LYS A 121 9.02 -8.82 -0.62
CA LYS A 121 9.78 -8.07 -1.63
C LYS A 121 9.55 -8.61 -3.04
N ASP A 122 9.58 -9.92 -3.22
CA ASP A 122 9.29 -10.56 -4.52
C ASP A 122 7.85 -10.28 -4.98
N TYR A 123 6.89 -10.39 -4.05
CA TYR A 123 5.49 -10.04 -4.30
C TYR A 123 5.33 -8.57 -4.70
N ALA A 124 5.92 -7.63 -3.94
CA ALA A 124 5.87 -6.20 -4.21
C ALA A 124 6.47 -5.87 -5.58
N ALA A 125 7.59 -6.50 -5.95
CA ALA A 125 8.18 -6.35 -7.27
C ALA A 125 7.22 -6.81 -8.39
N SER A 126 6.45 -7.88 -8.16
CA SER A 126 5.44 -8.34 -9.11
C SER A 126 4.26 -7.36 -9.25
N GLU A 127 3.83 -6.73 -8.15
CA GLU A 127 2.75 -5.75 -8.15
C GLU A 127 3.16 -4.43 -8.81
N ILE A 128 4.40 -3.98 -8.60
CA ILE A 128 4.95 -2.76 -9.22
C ILE A 128 5.02 -2.89 -10.74
N LYS A 129 5.21 -4.10 -11.29
CA LYS A 129 5.16 -4.34 -12.75
C LYS A 129 3.85 -3.88 -13.40
N LYS A 130 2.73 -3.85 -12.65
CA LYS A 130 1.45 -3.33 -13.15
C LYS A 130 1.56 -1.86 -13.54
N MET A 131 2.23 -1.03 -12.73
CA MET A 131 2.49 0.37 -13.05
C MET A 131 3.42 0.50 -14.27
N ARG A 132 4.45 -0.34 -14.37
CA ARG A 132 5.33 -0.39 -15.55
C ARG A 132 4.54 -0.65 -16.84
N ILE A 133 3.57 -1.56 -16.81
CA ILE A 133 2.69 -1.85 -17.95
C ILE A 133 1.88 -0.61 -18.34
N VAL A 134 1.23 0.04 -17.38
CA VAL A 134 0.44 1.27 -17.63
C VAL A 134 1.31 2.39 -18.20
N LEU A 135 2.53 2.59 -17.67
CA LEU A 135 3.49 3.58 -18.18
C LEU A 135 3.89 3.29 -19.63
N LYS A 136 4.24 2.04 -19.95
CA LYS A 136 4.59 1.63 -21.34
C LYS A 136 3.43 1.87 -22.31
N ASN A 137 2.21 1.53 -21.89
CA ASN A 137 1.01 1.71 -22.71
C ASN A 137 0.66 3.20 -22.90
N ALA A 138 0.85 4.02 -21.87
CA ALA A 138 0.67 5.47 -21.98
C ALA A 138 1.68 6.10 -22.97
N ILE A 139 2.92 5.62 -23.00
CA ILE A 139 3.92 6.05 -24.00
C ILE A 139 3.52 5.60 -25.41
N SER A 140 3.19 4.31 -25.59
CA SER A 140 2.88 3.74 -26.90
C SER A 140 1.66 4.36 -27.56
N ARG A 141 0.65 4.74 -26.76
CA ARG A 141 -0.55 5.46 -27.24
C ARG A 141 -0.36 6.97 -27.40
N GLY A 142 0.81 7.50 -27.06
CA GLY A 142 1.07 8.93 -27.11
C GLY A 142 0.33 9.75 -26.04
N GLU A 143 -0.14 9.13 -24.96
CA GLU A 143 -0.74 9.85 -23.82
C GLU A 143 0.29 10.72 -23.11
N ILE A 144 1.52 10.22 -22.97
CA ILE A 144 2.63 10.90 -22.28
C ILE A 144 3.88 10.97 -23.16
N LYS A 145 4.82 11.84 -22.76
CA LYS A 145 6.15 12.01 -23.36
C LYS A 145 6.91 10.68 -23.36
N ASP A 146 7.66 10.44 -24.44
CA ASP A 146 8.53 9.28 -24.54
C ASP A 146 9.78 9.50 -23.68
N LEU A 147 9.71 8.99 -22.45
CA LEU A 147 10.74 9.11 -21.42
C LEU A 147 11.07 7.71 -20.89
N PRO A 148 12.29 7.48 -20.37
CA PRO A 148 12.67 6.19 -19.81
C PRO A 148 11.66 5.72 -18.76
N VAL A 149 11.08 4.54 -18.96
CA VAL A 149 9.99 4.03 -18.11
C VAL A 149 10.44 3.85 -16.66
N ASP A 150 11.68 3.42 -16.43
CA ASP A 150 12.20 3.23 -15.08
C ASP A 150 12.34 4.56 -14.33
N PHE A 151 12.67 5.66 -15.04
CA PHE A 151 12.66 7.00 -14.45
C PHE A 151 11.24 7.43 -14.04
N LEU A 152 10.26 7.24 -14.92
CA LEU A 152 8.86 7.57 -14.61
C LEU A 152 8.32 6.73 -13.43
N GLU A 153 8.65 5.45 -13.40
CA GLU A 153 8.28 4.53 -12.31
C GLU A 153 8.88 5.00 -10.98
N ASN A 154 10.19 5.29 -10.95
CA ASN A 154 10.88 5.76 -9.74
C ASN A 154 10.31 7.08 -9.22
N VAL A 155 10.06 8.06 -10.10
CA VAL A 155 9.47 9.35 -9.67
C VAL A 155 8.08 9.17 -9.07
N LEU A 156 7.23 8.32 -9.67
CA LEU A 156 5.90 8.03 -9.11
C LEU A 156 6.00 7.31 -7.76
N LEU A 157 6.89 6.32 -7.63
CA LEU A 157 7.13 5.60 -6.38
C LEU A 157 7.67 6.54 -5.28
N ASP A 158 8.57 7.47 -5.61
CA ASP A 158 9.09 8.46 -4.65
C ASP A 158 8.00 9.42 -4.17
N ILE A 159 7.13 9.87 -5.07
CA ILE A 159 5.97 10.72 -4.73
C ILE A 159 5.03 9.99 -3.77
N LEU A 160 4.75 8.70 -4.03
CA LEU A 160 3.86 7.85 -3.22
C LEU A 160 4.47 7.49 -1.86
N GLY A 161 5.74 7.09 -1.84
CA GLY A 161 6.48 6.74 -0.64
C GLY A 161 6.73 7.95 0.26
N ARG A 162 6.89 9.15 -0.31
CA ARG A 162 6.92 10.44 0.38
C ARG A 162 7.86 10.51 1.59
N VAL A 163 8.91 9.67 1.64
CA VAL A 163 9.78 9.56 2.81
C VAL A 163 10.61 10.84 3.03
N ALA A 164 10.90 11.58 1.96
CA ALA A 164 11.63 12.85 2.00
C ALA A 164 10.97 13.96 2.84
N CYS A 165 9.68 13.85 3.21
CA CYS A 165 9.01 14.81 4.10
C CYS A 165 9.58 14.84 5.52
N LEU A 166 10.44 13.87 5.90
CA LEU A 166 11.15 13.83 7.17
C LEU A 166 11.91 15.12 7.50
N SER A 167 12.44 15.80 6.49
CA SER A 167 13.16 17.07 6.65
C SER A 167 12.27 18.23 7.13
N SER A 168 10.95 18.13 6.92
CA SER A 168 9.97 19.17 7.23
C SER A 168 9.21 18.96 8.55
N GLY A 169 9.39 17.80 9.21
CA GLY A 169 8.68 17.42 10.44
C GLY A 169 7.18 17.16 10.27
N ASN A 170 6.61 17.34 9.08
CA ASN A 170 5.17 17.21 8.83
C ASN A 170 4.79 15.79 8.37
N ASN A 171 3.73 15.23 8.95
CA ASN A 171 3.12 14.00 8.46
C ASN A 171 2.47 14.25 7.09
N PRO A 172 2.79 13.47 6.05
CA PRO A 172 2.21 13.67 4.74
C PRO A 172 0.70 13.41 4.76
N LYS A 173 -0.01 14.06 3.84
CA LYS A 173 -1.44 13.84 3.60
C LYS A 173 -1.63 13.15 2.26
N ILE A 174 -2.61 12.25 2.19
CA ILE A 174 -3.03 11.59 0.93
C ILE A 174 -3.31 12.64 -0.15
N SER A 175 -3.96 13.75 0.22
CA SER A 175 -4.25 14.85 -0.71
C SER A 175 -3.00 15.41 -1.38
N ASP A 176 -1.91 15.54 -0.63
CA ASP A 176 -0.68 16.17 -1.11
C ASP A 176 0.10 15.20 -2.00
N ILE A 177 0.12 13.92 -1.60
CA ILE A 177 0.69 12.82 -2.38
C ILE A 177 0.08 12.79 -3.79
N PHE A 178 -1.24 12.68 -3.88
CA PHE A 178 -1.92 12.55 -5.17
C PHE A 178 -2.04 13.87 -5.94
N LYS A 179 -2.01 15.03 -5.26
CA LYS A 179 -1.86 16.33 -5.92
C LYS A 179 -0.54 16.38 -6.70
N ASP A 180 0.55 15.92 -6.11
CA ASP A 180 1.85 15.91 -6.79
C ASP A 180 1.93 14.83 -7.86
N SER A 181 1.35 13.64 -7.66
CA SER A 181 1.23 12.63 -8.74
C SER A 181 0.50 13.19 -9.96
N LYS A 182 -0.60 13.91 -9.74
CA LYS A 182 -1.37 14.57 -10.80
C LYS A 182 -0.61 15.72 -11.44
N ARG A 183 0.16 16.48 -10.66
CA ARG A 183 1.03 17.54 -11.19
C ARG A 183 2.11 16.94 -12.08
N PHE A 184 2.76 15.87 -11.64
CA PHE A 184 3.75 15.15 -12.43
C PHE A 184 3.13 14.61 -13.73
N TYR A 185 1.98 13.96 -13.65
CA TYR A 185 1.22 13.51 -14.83
C TYR A 185 0.99 14.65 -15.84
N LYS A 186 0.52 15.82 -15.38
CA LYS A 186 0.32 16.98 -16.27
C LYS A 186 1.61 17.47 -16.93
N LEU A 187 2.75 17.39 -16.25
CA LEU A 187 4.05 17.79 -16.80
C LEU A 187 4.54 16.85 -17.90
N ILE A 188 4.20 15.56 -17.80
CA ILE A 188 4.61 14.53 -18.76
C ILE A 188 3.55 14.21 -19.82
N LYS A 189 2.30 14.66 -19.66
CA LYS A 189 1.24 14.47 -20.64
C LYS A 189 1.60 15.15 -21.97
N LYS A 190 1.34 14.49 -23.10
CA LYS A 190 1.41 15.13 -24.42
C LYS A 190 0.14 15.97 -24.61
N GLY A 191 0.32 17.17 -25.16
CA GLY A 191 -0.76 18.12 -25.45
C GLY A 191 -1.74 17.57 -26.48
#